data_AF-A0A937T496-F1
#
_entry.id   AF-A0A937T496-F1
#
_cell.length_a   1.000
_cell.length_b   1.000
_cell.length_c   1.000
_cell.angle_alpha   90.00
_cell.angle_beta   90.00
_cell.angle_gamma   90.00
#
_symmetry.space_group_name_H-M   'P 1'
#
loop_
_entity.id
_entity.type
_entity.pdbx_description
1 polymer ?
#
loop_
_entity_poly.entity_id
_entity_poly.type
_entity_poly.pdbx_seq_one_letter_code
_entity_poly.pdbx_strand_id
1 'polypeptide(L)'
;MEHKTRPVINDDLIHAEGGAWKLKTGEAAPWKFERSYGCGQIAASTHLMLFRSATLGYLDSTRDVGTENFGGIRPSCWFSAIPAGGMVLVPDGSSKCACSYQTRAWLALQQQE
;
A
#
# COMPACT_ATOMS: atom_id res chain seq x y z
N MET A 1 5.82 -16.55 1.78
CA MET A 1 5.05 -15.98 2.92
C MET A 1 3.65 -15.77 2.40
N GLU A 2 2.65 -16.39 3.02
CA GLU A 2 1.25 -16.02 2.75
C GLU A 2 1.01 -14.67 3.44
N HIS A 3 0.72 -13.66 2.64
CA HIS A 3 0.50 -12.33 3.15
C HIS A 3 -0.95 -12.18 3.60
N LYS A 4 -1.15 -11.94 4.90
CA LYS A 4 -2.47 -11.65 5.46
C LYS A 4 -2.55 -10.16 5.80
N THR A 5 -3.14 -9.40 4.88
CA THR A 5 -3.47 -7.99 5.11
C THR A 5 -4.87 -7.86 5.69
N ARG A 6 -5.07 -6.82 6.47
CA ARG A 6 -6.39 -6.36 6.89
C ARG A 6 -7.08 -5.77 5.67
N PRO A 7 -8.37 -6.05 5.48
CA PRO A 7 -9.10 -5.49 4.35
C PRO A 7 -9.18 -3.97 4.48
N VAL A 8 -9.19 -3.32 3.33
CA VAL A 8 -9.46 -1.89 3.16
C VAL A 8 -10.81 -1.75 2.49
N ILE A 9 -11.65 -0.85 2.97
CA ILE A 9 -12.87 -0.46 2.27
C ILE A 9 -12.55 0.80 1.46
N ASN A 10 -12.78 0.75 0.16
CA ASN A 10 -12.68 1.90 -0.73
C ASN A 10 -13.96 1.96 -1.57
N ASP A 11 -14.74 3.02 -1.39
CA ASP A 11 -16.08 3.17 -1.97
C ASP A 11 -16.99 1.95 -1.70
N ASP A 12 -17.43 1.25 -2.75
CA ASP A 12 -18.29 0.07 -2.66
C ASP A 12 -17.51 -1.26 -2.70
N LEU A 13 -16.19 -1.22 -2.58
CA LEU A 13 -15.30 -2.39 -2.63
C LEU A 13 -14.55 -2.62 -1.31
N ILE A 14 -14.42 -3.90 -0.95
CA ILE A 14 -13.49 -4.42 0.05
C ILE A 14 -12.27 -4.95 -0.70
N HIS A 15 -11.08 -4.45 -0.41
CA HIS A 15 -9.81 -4.93 -0.97
C HIS A 15 -8.98 -5.63 0.10
N ALA A 16 -8.40 -6.78 -0.24
CA ALA A 16 -7.39 -7.46 0.58
C ALA A 16 -6.33 -8.09 -0.33
N GLU A 17 -5.30 -8.69 0.26
CA GLU A 17 -4.28 -9.43 -0.51
C GLU A 17 -4.90 -10.47 -1.46
N GLY A 18 -5.89 -11.21 -0.95
CA GLY A 18 -6.46 -12.38 -1.63
C GLY A 18 -7.56 -12.07 -2.64
N GLY A 19 -7.99 -10.82 -2.78
CA GLY A 19 -9.12 -10.48 -3.65
C GLY A 19 -9.75 -9.13 -3.35
N ALA A 20 -10.75 -8.80 -4.17
CA ALA A 20 -11.69 -7.72 -3.89
C ALA A 20 -13.13 -8.22 -3.96
N TRP A 21 -14.03 -7.60 -3.21
CA TRP A 21 -15.44 -7.96 -3.15
C TRP A 21 -16.31 -6.72 -3.04
N LYS A 22 -17.52 -6.76 -3.61
CA LYS A 22 -18.53 -5.72 -3.40
C LYS A 22 -18.97 -5.70 -1.94
N LEU A 23 -18.87 -4.54 -1.30
CA LEU A 23 -19.16 -4.33 0.11
C LEU A 23 -20.56 -4.79 0.53
N LYS A 24 -21.56 -4.58 -0.34
CA LYS A 24 -22.97 -4.88 -0.02
C LYS A 24 -23.38 -6.32 -0.28
N THR A 25 -22.76 -6.99 -1.26
CA THR A 25 -23.21 -8.31 -1.73
C THR A 25 -22.22 -9.43 -1.41
N GLY A 26 -20.95 -9.10 -1.17
CA GLY A 26 -19.87 -10.08 -1.02
C GLY A 26 -19.45 -10.75 -2.34
N GLU A 27 -20.00 -10.34 -3.48
CA GLU A 27 -19.58 -10.85 -4.79
C GLU A 27 -18.14 -10.45 -5.10
N ALA A 28 -17.37 -11.37 -5.66
CA ALA A 28 -16.00 -11.09 -6.09
C ALA A 28 -15.97 -10.00 -7.18
N ALA A 29 -14.98 -9.11 -7.08
CA ALA A 29 -14.69 -8.08 -8.06
C ALA A 29 -13.32 -8.34 -8.72
N PRO A 30 -13.11 -7.88 -9.97
CA PRO A 30 -11.80 -7.95 -10.60
C PRO A 30 -10.74 -7.27 -9.73
N TRP A 31 -9.67 -8.00 -9.41
CA TRP A 31 -8.61 -7.51 -8.57
C TRP A 31 -7.27 -8.05 -9.04
N LYS A 32 -6.43 -7.16 -9.56
CA LYS A 32 -5.05 -7.49 -9.92
C LYS A 32 -4.13 -6.77 -8.95
N PHE A 33 -3.70 -7.50 -7.93
CA PHE A 33 -2.77 -7.02 -6.93
C PHE A 33 -1.53 -7.92 -6.92
N GLU A 34 -0.41 -7.34 -7.31
CA GLU A 34 0.87 -8.02 -7.31
C GLU A 34 1.85 -7.18 -6.52
N ARG A 35 2.63 -7.83 -5.67
CA ARG A 35 3.74 -7.17 -4.98
C ARG A 35 4.90 -8.13 -4.84
N SER A 36 6.07 -7.55 -4.59
CA SER A 36 7.21 -8.34 -4.14
C SER A 36 7.01 -8.82 -2.69
N TYR A 37 8.09 -9.05 -1.96
CA TYR A 37 8.02 -9.50 -0.57
C TYR A 37 7.80 -8.34 0.41
N GLY A 38 7.43 -8.67 1.65
CA GLY A 38 7.45 -7.73 2.78
C GLY A 38 6.28 -7.86 3.74
N CYS A 39 6.53 -7.49 4.99
CA CYS A 39 5.46 -7.23 5.96
C CYS A 39 4.80 -5.88 5.66
N GLY A 40 3.55 -5.69 6.03
CA GLY A 40 2.88 -4.40 5.86
C GLY A 40 1.40 -4.56 5.57
N GLN A 41 0.63 -3.56 5.96
CA GLN A 41 -0.79 -3.46 5.63
C GLN A 41 -0.97 -2.56 4.40
N ILE A 42 -2.09 -2.74 3.70
CA ILE A 42 -2.49 -1.84 2.62
C ILE A 42 -3.15 -0.62 3.28
N ALA A 43 -2.67 0.57 2.95
CA ALA A 43 -3.36 1.83 3.24
C ALA A 43 -3.89 2.41 1.93
N ALA A 44 -5.05 3.04 1.94
CA ALA A 44 -5.64 3.58 0.71
C ALA A 44 -6.27 4.95 0.90
N SER A 45 -6.31 5.69 -0.20
CA SER A 45 -7.21 6.80 -0.45
C SER A 45 -8.18 6.41 -1.56
N THR A 46 -8.97 7.36 -2.05
CA THR A 46 -9.89 7.15 -3.18
C THR A 46 -9.19 6.53 -4.39
N HIS A 47 -8.00 7.02 -4.74
CA HIS A 47 -7.32 6.64 -5.99
C HIS A 47 -5.98 5.95 -5.80
N LEU A 48 -5.39 6.00 -4.60
CA LEU A 48 -4.05 5.49 -4.35
C LEU A 48 -4.09 4.44 -3.25
N MET A 49 -3.58 3.24 -3.53
CA MET A 49 -3.26 2.24 -2.51
C MET A 49 -1.75 2.15 -2.32
N LEU A 50 -1.33 2.05 -1.06
CA LEU A 50 0.06 2.05 -0.63
C LEU A 50 0.30 0.82 0.23
N PHE A 51 1.42 0.15 -0.02
CA PHE A 51 1.73 -1.11 0.63
C PHE A 51 3.22 -1.37 0.60
N ARG A 52 3.62 -2.47 1.23
CA ARG A 52 4.99 -2.95 1.14
C ARG A 52 5.16 -3.87 -0.05
N SER A 53 6.15 -3.58 -0.91
CA SER A 53 6.57 -4.40 -2.04
C SER A 53 8.09 -4.30 -2.20
N ALA A 54 8.82 -4.94 -1.28
CA ALA A 54 10.23 -4.71 -0.95
C ALA A 54 10.52 -3.27 -0.49
N THR A 55 10.15 -2.26 -1.25
CA THR A 55 10.17 -0.83 -0.87
C THR A 55 8.75 -0.31 -0.70
N LEU A 56 8.57 1.02 -0.70
CA LEU A 56 7.26 1.65 -0.80
C LEU A 56 6.63 1.29 -2.15
N GLY A 57 5.60 0.46 -2.14
CA GLY A 57 4.83 0.11 -3.32
C GLY A 57 3.51 0.88 -3.34
N TYR A 58 3.02 1.17 -4.54
CA TYR A 58 1.71 1.79 -4.71
C TYR A 58 0.98 1.30 -5.97
N LEU A 59 -0.34 1.42 -5.93
CA LEU A 59 -1.25 1.25 -7.05
C LEU A 59 -2.05 2.54 -7.21
N ASP A 60 -2.07 3.05 -8.42
CA ASP A 60 -2.88 4.20 -8.81
C ASP A 60 -4.07 3.70 -9.61
N SER A 61 -5.27 3.79 -9.04
CA SER A 61 -6.50 3.30 -9.68
C SER A 61 -6.93 4.15 -10.88
N THR A 62 -6.28 5.29 -11.13
CA THR A 62 -6.53 6.12 -12.31
C THR A 62 -5.72 5.65 -13.52
N ARG A 63 -4.75 4.75 -13.32
CA ARG A 63 -3.84 4.24 -14.36
C ARG A 63 -3.78 2.71 -14.33
N ASP A 64 -3.93 2.07 -15.49
CA ASP A 64 -3.80 0.60 -15.60
C ASP A 64 -2.36 0.17 -15.86
N VAL A 65 -1.46 0.47 -14.91
CA VAL A 65 -0.02 0.15 -15.00
C VAL A 65 0.43 -0.92 -14.00
N GLY A 66 -0.47 -1.34 -13.11
CA GLY A 66 -0.14 -2.26 -12.02
C GLY A 66 0.75 -1.61 -10.96
N THR A 67 1.48 -2.45 -10.21
CA THR A 67 2.25 -2.01 -9.04
C THR A 67 3.51 -1.26 -9.41
N GLU A 68 3.64 -0.05 -8.89
CA GLU A 68 4.84 0.77 -8.98
C GLU A 68 5.57 0.81 -7.64
N ASN A 69 6.89 0.96 -7.67
CA ASN A 69 7.72 0.95 -6.46
C ASN A 69 8.58 2.21 -6.39
N PHE A 70 8.46 2.95 -5.29
CA PHE A 70 9.37 4.02 -4.91
C PHE A 70 10.54 3.42 -4.12
N GLY A 71 11.73 3.41 -4.73
CA GLY A 71 12.93 2.78 -4.20
C GLY A 71 13.50 3.47 -2.95
N GLY A 72 14.39 2.77 -2.24
CA GLY A 72 15.15 3.32 -1.09
C GLY A 72 14.36 3.48 0.21
N ILE A 73 13.03 3.49 0.14
CA ILE A 73 12.14 3.78 1.26
C ILE A 73 11.33 2.57 1.63
N ARG A 74 11.06 2.41 2.92
CA ARG A 74 10.33 1.26 3.46
C ARG A 74 9.17 1.68 4.36
N PRO A 75 7.93 1.29 4.01
CA PRO A 75 6.84 1.22 4.97
C PRO A 75 7.20 0.29 6.15
N SER A 76 6.63 0.55 7.31
CA SER A 76 6.67 -0.35 8.47
C SER A 76 5.90 -1.66 8.21
N CYS A 77 5.98 -2.62 9.14
CA CYS A 77 5.17 -3.84 9.08
C CYS A 77 3.67 -3.59 9.35
N TRP A 78 3.29 -2.37 9.70
CA TRP A 78 1.91 -1.94 9.91
C TRP A 78 1.54 -0.75 9.01
N PHE A 79 0.39 -0.13 9.23
CA PHE A 79 0.00 1.09 8.51
C PHE A 79 1.03 2.20 8.75
N SER A 80 1.63 2.69 7.66
CA SER A 80 2.68 3.71 7.75
C SER A 80 2.80 4.55 6.49
N ALA A 81 2.49 4.03 5.30
CA ALA A 81 2.29 4.90 4.15
C ALA A 81 0.86 5.46 4.21
N ILE A 82 0.68 6.67 4.72
CA ILE A 82 -0.63 7.25 5.03
C ILE A 82 -0.98 8.28 3.96
N PRO A 83 -1.95 8.01 3.07
CA PRO A 83 -2.44 9.02 2.15
C PRO A 83 -3.47 9.91 2.87
N ALA A 84 -3.14 11.19 3.04
CA ALA A 84 -4.00 12.16 3.72
C ALA A 84 -3.72 13.58 3.21
N GLY A 85 -4.78 14.39 3.05
CA GLY A 85 -4.65 15.81 2.71
C GLY A 85 -3.95 16.10 1.38
N GLY A 86 -4.11 15.22 0.37
CA GLY A 86 -3.44 15.35 -0.93
C GLY A 86 -1.97 14.92 -0.94
N MET A 87 -1.48 14.34 0.15
CA MET A 87 -0.10 13.90 0.31
C MET A 87 -0.03 12.44 0.78
N VAL A 88 1.15 11.84 0.65
CA VAL A 88 1.51 10.55 1.27
C VAL A 88 2.58 10.79 2.32
N LEU A 89 2.21 10.58 3.58
CA LEU A 89 3.13 10.66 4.72
C LEU A 89 3.69 9.26 5.00
N VAL A 90 5.01 9.14 5.08
CA VAL A 90 5.71 7.87 5.32
C VAL A 90 6.68 8.07 6.49
N PRO A 91 6.27 7.80 7.75
CA PRO A 91 7.14 7.82 8.90
C PRO A 91 8.14 6.66 8.84
N ASP A 92 9.32 6.85 9.43
CA ASP A 92 10.34 5.81 9.48
C ASP A 92 9.83 4.55 10.20
N GLY A 93 9.71 3.45 9.45
CA GLY A 93 9.35 2.15 9.97
C GLY A 93 10.54 1.27 10.37
N SER A 94 11.78 1.79 10.36
CA SER A 94 13.00 0.97 10.45
C SER A 94 13.45 0.59 11.85
N SER A 95 13.15 1.42 12.83
CA SER A 95 13.65 1.29 14.22
C SER A 95 13.31 -0.02 14.95
N LYS A 96 12.29 -0.78 14.52
CA LYS A 96 11.86 -2.04 15.16
C LYS A 96 11.75 -3.24 14.23
N CYS A 97 12.48 -3.25 13.12
CA CYS A 97 12.29 -4.28 12.09
C CYS A 97 13.57 -5.01 11.74
N ALA A 98 13.45 -6.32 11.51
CA ALA A 98 14.55 -7.20 11.11
C ALA A 98 14.92 -7.12 9.62
N CYS A 99 14.14 -6.43 8.77
CA CYS A 99 14.42 -6.34 7.34
C CYS A 99 15.46 -5.24 7.02
N SER A 100 16.45 -5.56 6.18
CA SER A 100 17.57 -4.68 5.80
C SER A 100 17.23 -3.67 4.71
N TYR A 101 17.46 -2.36 4.95
CA TYR A 101 17.24 -1.28 3.97
C TYR A 101 18.26 -0.15 4.13
N GLN A 102 18.48 0.58 3.03
CA GLN A 102 19.56 1.56 2.94
C GLN A 102 19.24 2.91 3.62
N THR A 103 17.98 3.34 3.64
CA THR A 103 17.60 4.69 4.10
C THR A 103 16.66 4.65 5.29
N ARG A 104 17.03 5.38 6.36
CA ARG A 104 16.19 5.64 7.55
C ARG A 104 15.74 7.09 7.50
N ALA A 105 14.51 7.32 7.05
CA ALA A 105 13.98 8.66 6.85
C ALA A 105 12.46 8.69 7.01
N TRP A 106 11.96 9.88 7.29
CA TRP A 106 10.55 10.24 7.18
C TRP A 106 10.37 11.01 5.87
N LEU A 107 9.27 10.76 5.16
CA LEU A 107 8.99 11.43 3.89
C LEU A 107 7.56 11.93 3.82
N ALA A 108 7.40 12.94 2.97
CA ALA A 108 6.14 13.40 2.46
C ALA A 108 6.25 13.40 0.93
N LEU A 109 5.33 12.73 0.25
CA LEU A 109 5.20 12.76 -1.21
C LEU A 109 3.93 13.52 -1.56
N GLN A 110 4.00 14.29 -2.64
CA GLN A 110 2.84 14.92 -3.27
C GLN A 110 2.85 14.59 -4.75
N GLN A 111 1.69 14.66 -5.39
CA GLN A 111 1.61 14.54 -6.84
C GLN A 111 2.37 15.72 -7.48
N GLN A 112 3.10 15.44 -8.55
CA GLN A 112 3.74 16.48 -9.34
C GLN A 112 2.66 17.24 -10.13
N GLU A 113 2.69 18.57 -10.06
CA GLU A 113 1.82 19.47 -10.83
C GLU A 113 2.10 19.40 -12.34
#